data_AF-A0A8S0RSR9-F1
#
_entry.id   AF-A0A8S0RSR9-F1
#
_cell.length_a   1.000
_cell.length_b   1.000
_cell.length_c   1.000
_cell.angle_alpha   90.00
_cell.angle_beta   90.00
_cell.angle_gamma   90.00
#
_symmetry.space_group_name_H-M   'P 1'
#
loop_
_entity.id
_entity.type
_entity.pdbx_description
1 polymer ?
#
loop_
_entity_poly.entity_id
_entity_poly.type
_entity_poly.pdbx_seq_one_letter_code
_entity_poly.pdbx_strand_id
1 'polypeptide(L)'
;MYIDVGVYYAPRPVLRSDEFDGADAMRLMENWLIENHGFQPQYTVSEHNERNFWIMFNAGLYELCRKKYRAVGTFMSVYYKCKKGRKTETEVQEAEQAILETSYVEVD
;
A
#
# COMPACT_ATOMS: atom_id res chain seq x y z
N MET A 1 -4.30 -13.86 -16.20
CA MET A 1 -4.26 -14.76 -15.02
C MET A 1 -3.18 -14.22 -14.10
N TYR A 2 -3.50 -13.99 -12.83
CA TYR A 2 -2.51 -13.59 -11.82
C TYR A 2 -2.04 -14.84 -11.07
N ILE A 3 -0.75 -14.89 -10.74
CA ILE A 3 -0.17 -15.93 -9.89
C ILE A 3 0.21 -15.24 -8.59
N ASP A 4 -0.34 -15.75 -7.48
CA ASP A 4 0.03 -15.32 -6.15
C ASP A 4 1.14 -16.23 -5.63
N VAL A 5 2.25 -15.64 -5.19
CA VAL A 5 3.45 -16.37 -4.73
C VAL A 5 3.74 -15.96 -3.30
N GLY A 6 3.49 -16.88 -2.37
CA GLY A 6 3.86 -16.73 -0.97
C GLY A 6 5.24 -17.31 -0.69
N VAL A 7 6.13 -16.47 -0.16
CA VAL A 7 7.43 -16.93 0.37
C VAL A 7 7.30 -17.06 1.89
N TYR A 8 7.46 -18.28 2.39
CA TYR A 8 7.33 -18.61 3.80
C TYR A 8 8.67 -19.11 4.35
N TYR A 9 8.78 -19.08 5.68
CA TYR A 9 9.92 -19.51 6.49
C TYR A 9 10.94 -18.40 6.84
N ALA A 10 11.81 -18.70 7.80
CA ALA A 10 12.81 -17.75 8.29
C ALA A 10 13.95 -17.59 7.27
N PRO A 11 14.38 -16.35 6.97
CA PRO A 11 15.56 -16.10 6.14
C PRO A 11 16.81 -16.77 6.71
N ARG A 12 17.71 -17.22 5.84
CA ARG A 12 18.95 -17.91 6.25
C ARG A 12 19.81 -17.14 7.27
N PRO A 13 19.96 -15.80 7.19
CA PRO A 13 20.67 -15.03 8.23
C PRO A 13 20.06 -15.23 9.62
N VAL A 14 18.73 -15.18 9.74
CA VAL A 14 18.01 -15.42 11.01
C VAL A 14 18.28 -16.82 11.54
N LEU A 15 18.30 -17.84 10.67
CA LEU A 15 18.60 -19.23 11.08
C LEU A 15 20.05 -19.43 11.57
N ARG A 16 20.96 -18.51 11.25
CA ARG A 16 22.34 -18.49 11.75
C ARG A 16 22.52 -17.51 12.92
N SER A 17 21.44 -16.90 13.40
CA SER A 17 21.49 -15.83 14.40
C SER A 17 22.23 -14.56 13.94
N ASP A 18 22.31 -14.33 12.63
CA ASP A 18 22.79 -13.07 12.04
C ASP A 18 21.67 -12.02 12.01
N GLU A 19 22.04 -10.74 11.95
CA GLU A 19 21.09 -9.65 11.74
C GLU A 19 20.41 -9.75 10.35
N PHE A 20 19.11 -9.46 10.31
CA PHE A 20 18.34 -9.41 9.08
C PHE A 20 17.40 -8.22 9.08
N ASP A 21 17.63 -7.28 8.16
CA ASP A 21 16.72 -6.16 7.94
C ASP A 21 15.58 -6.59 7.02
N GLY A 22 14.46 -7.00 7.62
CA GLY A 22 13.26 -7.33 6.88
C GLY A 22 12.63 -6.13 6.17
N ALA A 23 12.81 -4.91 6.67
CA ALA A 23 12.22 -3.72 6.05
C ALA A 23 12.92 -3.38 4.73
N ASP A 24 14.26 -3.44 4.71
CA ASP A 24 15.04 -3.21 3.50
C ASP A 24 14.81 -4.34 2.47
N ALA A 25 14.84 -5.60 2.91
CA ALA A 25 14.59 -6.74 2.04
C ALA A 25 13.21 -6.66 1.35
N MET A 26 12.16 -6.30 2.10
CA MET A 26 10.82 -6.14 1.54
C MET A 26 10.73 -4.93 0.60
N ARG A 27 11.40 -3.82 0.92
CA ARG A 27 11.48 -2.64 0.03
C ARG A 27 12.17 -2.96 -1.30
N LEU A 28 13.25 -3.73 -1.28
CA LEU A 28 13.94 -4.19 -2.50
C LEU A 28 13.02 -5.06 -3.36
N MET A 29 12.27 -5.97 -2.73
CA MET A 29 11.29 -6.81 -3.43
C MET A 29 10.15 -5.97 -4.02
N GLU A 30 9.61 -5.00 -3.29
CA GLU A 30 8.56 -4.11 -3.82
C GLU A 30 9.04 -3.24 -4.99
N ASN A 31 10.28 -2.72 -4.94
CA ASN A 31 10.90 -2.04 -6.07
C ASN A 31 11.00 -2.97 -7.30
N TRP A 32 11.45 -4.21 -7.10
CA TRP A 32 11.51 -5.20 -8.18
C TRP A 32 10.12 -5.49 -8.77
N LEU A 33 9.08 -5.57 -7.93
CA LEU A 33 7.71 -5.72 -8.41
C LEU A 33 7.30 -4.54 -9.30
N ILE A 34 7.56 -3.29 -8.87
CA ILE A 34 7.28 -2.09 -9.67
C ILE A 34 7.98 -2.17 -11.04
N GLU A 35 9.27 -2.50 -11.05
CA GLU A 35 10.08 -2.61 -12.28
C GLU A 35 9.57 -3.69 -13.23
N ASN A 36 8.92 -4.73 -12.70
CA ASN A 36 8.43 -5.88 -13.45
C ASN A 36 6.90 -5.91 -13.61
N HIS A 37 6.23 -4.77 -13.37
CA HIS A 37 4.77 -4.64 -13.47
C HIS A 37 3.98 -5.64 -12.59
N GLY A 38 4.58 -6.04 -11.47
CA GLY A 38 3.98 -6.84 -10.42
C GLY A 38 3.46 -5.98 -9.27
N PHE A 39 2.79 -6.63 -8.31
CA PHE A 39 2.32 -5.97 -7.10
C PHE A 39 2.29 -6.92 -5.91
N GLN A 40 2.32 -6.34 -4.73
CA GLN A 40 2.27 -7.04 -3.45
C GLN A 40 0.80 -7.16 -3.00
N PRO A 41 0.17 -8.35 -2.85
CA PRO A 41 -1.22 -8.50 -2.41
C PRO A 41 -1.67 -7.61 -1.22
N GLN A 42 -2.79 -6.89 -1.33
CA GLN A 42 -3.21 -5.82 -0.39
C GLN A 42 -3.66 -6.29 1.02
N TYR A 43 -3.40 -7.54 1.37
CA TYR A 43 -3.52 -8.05 2.74
C TYR A 43 -2.19 -8.04 3.49
N THR A 44 -1.07 -7.71 2.85
CA THR A 44 0.22 -7.60 3.56
C THR A 44 0.63 -6.16 3.80
N VAL A 45 1.69 -6.01 4.60
CA VAL A 45 2.31 -4.74 4.95
C VAL A 45 3.27 -4.33 3.84
N SER A 46 3.17 -3.08 3.40
CA SER A 46 4.13 -2.48 2.47
C SER A 46 5.15 -1.62 3.23
N GLU A 47 6.41 -1.71 2.82
CA GLU A 47 7.52 -0.89 3.31
C GLU A 47 7.73 0.39 2.49
N HIS A 48 6.96 0.57 1.40
CA HIS A 48 6.99 1.78 0.60
C HIS A 48 6.17 2.94 1.19
N ASN A 49 6.54 4.14 0.76
CA ASN A 49 5.70 5.32 0.93
C ASN A 49 4.50 5.28 -0.03
N GLU A 50 3.55 6.19 0.19
CA GLU A 50 2.32 6.27 -0.58
C GLU A 50 2.53 6.40 -2.08
N ARG A 51 3.48 7.25 -2.49
CA ARG A 51 3.78 7.48 -3.90
C ARG A 51 4.20 6.19 -4.60
N ASN A 52 5.16 5.46 -4.03
CA ASN A 52 5.65 4.22 -4.63
C ASN A 52 4.62 3.10 -4.55
N PHE A 53 3.84 3.05 -3.46
CA PHE A 53 2.71 2.13 -3.35
C PHE A 53 1.72 2.31 -4.51
N TRP A 54 1.37 3.56 -4.85
CA TRP A 54 0.45 3.83 -5.97
C TRP A 54 1.06 3.61 -7.35
N ILE A 55 2.38 3.74 -7.50
CA ILE A 55 3.09 3.30 -8.71
C ILE A 55 2.95 1.78 -8.90
N MET A 56 3.09 1.00 -7.81
CA MET A 56 2.94 -0.45 -7.84
C MET A 56 1.50 -0.89 -8.19
N PHE A 57 0.50 -0.19 -7.64
CA PHE A 57 -0.89 -0.65 -7.70
C PHE A 57 -1.81 0.01 -8.73
N ASN A 58 -1.45 1.20 -9.22
CA ASN A 58 -2.33 2.07 -10.02
C ASN A 58 -3.70 2.33 -9.35
N ALA A 59 -3.89 3.53 -8.80
CA ALA A 59 -5.11 3.89 -8.07
C ALA A 59 -6.35 4.11 -8.95
N GLY A 60 -6.26 4.14 -10.29
CA GLY A 60 -7.30 4.70 -11.15
C GLY A 60 -8.70 4.08 -10.97
N LEU A 61 -8.82 2.76 -11.13
CA LEU A 61 -10.11 2.07 -10.94
C LEU A 61 -10.55 2.04 -9.47
N TYR A 62 -9.58 2.01 -8.55
CA TYR A 62 -9.84 2.03 -7.13
C TYR A 62 -10.51 3.35 -6.71
N GLU A 63 -9.97 4.49 -7.16
CA GLU A 63 -10.55 5.82 -6.87
C GLU A 63 -11.92 6.01 -7.53
N LEU A 64 -12.10 5.56 -8.77
CA LEU A 64 -13.41 5.57 -9.42
C LEU A 64 -14.45 4.78 -8.64
N CYS A 65 -14.07 3.61 -8.13
CA CYS A 65 -14.93 2.78 -7.29
C CYS A 65 -15.28 3.51 -5.97
N ARG A 66 -14.28 4.09 -5.29
CA ARG A 66 -14.51 4.83 -4.04
C ARG A 66 -15.48 5.99 -4.23
N LYS A 67 -15.29 6.80 -5.29
CA LYS A 67 -16.18 7.92 -5.61
C LYS A 67 -17.60 7.41 -5.90
N LYS A 68 -17.76 6.41 -6.77
CA LYS A 68 -19.07 5.86 -7.16
C LYS A 68 -19.90 5.39 -5.96
N TYR A 69 -19.26 4.76 -4.99
CA TYR A 69 -19.93 4.21 -3.81
C TYR A 69 -19.84 5.10 -2.57
N ARG A 70 -19.41 6.36 -2.70
CA ARG A 70 -19.27 7.33 -1.60
C ARG A 70 -18.39 6.82 -0.45
N ALA A 71 -17.33 6.08 -0.78
CA ALA A 71 -16.43 5.47 0.19
C ALA A 71 -15.32 6.40 0.68
N VAL A 72 -14.98 7.45 -0.09
CA VAL A 72 -13.97 8.46 0.31
C VAL A 72 -14.43 9.15 1.60
N GLY A 73 -13.56 9.24 2.61
CA GLY A 73 -13.91 9.75 3.95
C GLY A 73 -14.73 8.81 4.83
N THR A 74 -15.33 7.75 4.27
CA THR A 74 -16.06 6.75 5.06
C THR A 74 -15.14 5.62 5.51
N PHE A 75 -14.24 5.18 4.64
CA PHE A 75 -13.28 4.11 4.91
C PHE A 75 -11.86 4.59 4.62
N MET A 76 -10.89 4.12 5.41
CA MET A 76 -9.47 4.38 5.12
C MET A 76 -9.06 3.86 3.74
N SER A 77 -8.09 4.53 3.12
CA SER A 77 -7.53 4.07 1.86
C SER A 77 -6.78 2.74 2.02
N VAL A 78 -6.65 1.98 0.92
CA VAL A 78 -5.90 0.72 0.92
C VAL A 78 -4.40 0.94 1.21
N TYR A 79 -3.85 2.09 0.86
CA TYR A 79 -2.49 2.45 1.30
C TYR A 79 -2.43 2.52 2.83
N TYR A 80 -3.37 3.22 3.47
CA TYR A 80 -3.46 3.24 4.92
C TYR A 80 -3.81 1.88 5.51
N LYS A 81 -4.38 0.92 4.80
CA LYS A 81 -4.46 -0.46 5.28
C LYS A 81 -3.09 -1.15 5.27
N CYS A 82 -2.33 -0.99 4.18
CA CYS A 82 -1.05 -1.69 3.95
C CYS A 82 0.16 -1.02 4.61
N LYS A 83 0.12 0.28 4.93
CA LYS A 83 1.26 1.03 5.46
C LYS A 83 1.83 0.37 6.73
N LYS A 84 3.15 0.23 6.84
CA LYS A 84 3.77 -0.26 8.07
C LYS A 84 3.61 0.70 9.24
N GLY A 85 3.50 0.13 10.44
CA GLY A 85 3.48 0.87 11.69
C GLY A 85 2.07 1.29 12.13
N ARG A 86 2.02 1.93 13.30
CA ARG A 86 0.77 2.44 13.87
C ARG A 86 0.33 3.66 13.07
N LYS A 87 -0.95 3.69 12.72
CA LYS A 87 -1.62 4.82 12.08
C LYS A 87 -2.54 5.44 13.13
N THR A 88 -2.61 6.76 13.20
CA THR A 88 -3.60 7.41 14.07
C THR A 88 -4.90 7.60 13.31
N GLU A 89 -6.03 7.66 14.02
CA GLU A 89 -7.32 7.98 13.41
C GLU A 89 -7.27 9.36 12.74
N THR A 90 -6.63 10.33 13.39
CA THR A 90 -6.43 11.69 12.87
C THR A 90 -5.68 11.70 11.54
N GLU A 91 -4.55 10.99 11.46
CA GLU A 91 -3.75 10.90 10.23
C GLU A 91 -4.57 10.35 9.06
N VAL A 92 -5.37 9.31 9.31
CA VAL A 92 -6.22 8.69 8.30
C VAL A 92 -7.35 9.64 7.90
N GLN A 93 -7.99 10.30 8.86
CA GLN A 93 -9.07 11.25 8.59
C GLN A 93 -8.59 12.45 7.78
N GLU A 94 -7.45 13.04 8.13
CA GLU A 94 -6.86 14.17 7.41
C GLU A 94 -6.53 13.80 5.95
N ALA A 95 -5.96 12.61 5.73
CA ALA A 95 -5.65 12.14 4.39
C ALA A 95 -6.90 11.88 3.54
N GLU A 96 -7.93 11.28 4.13
CA GLU A 96 -9.21 11.05 3.44
C GLU A 96 -9.95 12.36 3.13
N GLN A 97 -9.88 13.33 4.04
CA GLN A 97 -10.48 14.65 3.86
C GLN A 97 -9.80 15.43 2.73
N ALA A 98 -8.48 15.35 2.61
CA ALA A 98 -7.74 15.98 1.50
C ALA A 98 -8.16 15.43 0.12
N ILE A 99 -8.46 14.13 0.03
CA ILE A 99 -8.98 13.50 -1.20
C ILE A 99 -10.40 13.98 -1.50
N LEU A 100 -11.26 14.06 -0.48
CA LEU A 100 -12.63 14.58 -0.63
C LEU A 100 -12.63 16.00 -1.18
N GLU A 101 -11.86 16.91 -0.57
CA GLU A 101 -11.77 18.31 -0.96
C GLU A 101 -11.31 18.45 -2.41
N THR A 102 -10.30 17.69 -2.82
CA THR A 102 -9.83 17.66 -4.21
C THR A 102 -10.90 17.11 -5.16
N SER A 103 -11.67 16.11 -4.73
CA SER A 103 -12.69 15.47 -5.57
C SER A 103 -13.93 16.33 -5.85
N TYR A 104 -14.27 17.27 -4.97
CA TYR A 104 -15.38 18.20 -5.19
C TYR A 104 -14.97 19.39 -6.05
N VAL A 105 -13.70 19.82 -6.01
CA VAL A 105 -13.17 20.89 -6.88
C VAL A 105 -13.17 20.52 -8.36
N GLU A 106 -13.13 19.22 -8.70
CA GLU A 106 -13.20 18.76 -10.11
C GLU A 106 -14.63 18.62 -10.66
N VAL A 107 -15.66 18.87 -9.84
CA VAL A 107 -17.08 18.63 -10.20
C VAL A 107 -17.91 19.94 -10.23
N ASP A 108 -17.37 21.04 -9.71
CA ASP A 108 -17.90 22.42 -9.85
C ASP A 108 -17.23 23.18 -11.01
#